data_AF-A0A945V2B0-F1
#
_entry.id   AF-A0A945V2B0-F1
#
_cell.length_a   1.000
_cell.length_b   1.000
_cell.length_c   1.000
_cell.angle_alpha   90.00
_cell.angle_beta   90.00
_cell.angle_gamma   90.00
#
_symmetry.space_group_name_H-M   'P 1'
#
loop_
_entity.id
_entity.type
_entity.pdbx_description
1 polymer ?
#
loop_
_entity_poly.entity_id
_entity_poly.type
_entity_poly.pdbx_seq_one_letter_code
_entity_poly.pdbx_strand_id
1 'polypeptide(L)' 'MTYSIVAKDKKTGAVGIAVASRFFACGAMVPFVGRDVAIASQAFCNP' A
#
# COMPACT_ATOMS: atom_id res chain seq x y z
N MET A 1 12.30 -7.73 -4.40
CA MET A 1 12.39 -7.02 -3.11
C MET A 1 11.39 -5.88 -3.15
N THR A 2 10.50 -5.82 -2.16
CA THR A 2 9.39 -4.87 -2.09
C THR A 2 9.40 -4.21 -0.72
N TYR A 3 9.21 -2.89 -0.70
CA TYR A 3 9.08 -2.10 0.51
C TYR A 3 7.74 -1.39 0.48
N SER A 4 7.09 -1.31 1.64
CA SER A 4 5.80 -0.63 1.79
C SER A 4 5.72 0.06 3.14
N ILE A 5 5.08 1.22 3.18
CA ILE A 5 4.73 1.93 4.42
C ILE A 5 3.26 2.34 4.38
N VAL A 6 2.58 2.14 5.50
CA VAL A 6 1.22 2.61 5.74
C VAL A 6 1.27 3.68 6.83
N ALA A 7 0.56 4.78 6.63
CA ALA A 7 0.47 5.86 7.59
C ALA A 7 -0.96 6.39 7.72
N LYS A 8 -1.27 6.92 8.90
CA LYS A 8 -2.52 7.64 9.19
C LYS A 8 -2.17 9.03 9.71
N ASP A 9 -2.68 10.07 9.07
CA ASP A 9 -2.64 11.42 9.61
C ASP A 9 -3.65 11.54 10.75
N LYS A 10 -3.17 11.85 11.96
CA LYS A 10 -4.02 11.99 13.14
C LYS A 10 -4.91 13.24 13.08
N LYS A 11 -4.50 14.28 12.36
CA LYS A 11 -5.23 15.56 12.31
C LYS A 11 -6.46 15.47 11.41
N THR A 12 -6.31 14.88 10.22
CA THR A 12 -7.39 14.77 9.24
C THR A 12 -8.08 13.41 9.22
N GLY A 13 -7.44 12.39 9.81
CA GLY A 13 -7.89 11.01 9.73
C GLY A 13 -7.54 10.31 8.42
N ALA A 14 -6.90 11.01 7.46
CA ALA A 14 -6.52 10.45 6.18
C ALA A 14 -5.54 9.27 6.34
N VAL A 15 -5.71 8.25 5.51
CA VAL A 15 -4.80 7.11 5.42
C VAL A 15 -4.10 7.12 4.08
N GLY A 16 -2.84 6.68 4.08
CA GLY A 16 -2.01 6.63 2.88
C GLY A 16 -1.09 5.43 2.89
N ILE A 17 -0.67 5.04 1.69
CA ILE A 17 0.24 3.95 1.44
C ILE A 17 1.25 4.37 0.37
N ALA A 18 2.51 4.00 0.58
CA ALA A 18 3.54 4.10 -0.43
C ALA A 18 4.23 2.74 -0.59
N VAL A 19 4.52 2.37 -1.85
CA VAL A 19 5.16 1.11 -2.21
C VAL A 19 6.28 1.36 -3.21
N ALA A 20 7.39 0.64 -3.04
CA ALA A 20 8.48 0.59 -4.00
C ALA A 20 8.88 -0.87 -4.22
N SER A 21 8.98 -1.29 -5.49
CA SER A 21 9.39 -2.64 -5.85
C SER A 21 10.26 -2.64 -7.10
N ARG A 22 11.12 -3.65 -7.21
CA ARG A 22 11.79 -3.97 -8.47
C ARG A 22 10.89 -4.70 -9.47
N PHE A 23 9.67 -5.09 -9.06
CA PHE A 23 8.67 -5.73 -9.90
C PHE A 23 7.66 -4.73 -10.46
N PHE A 24 7.11 -5.03 -11.64
CA PHE A 24 6.16 -4.17 -12.32
C PHE A 24 4.82 -4.07 -11.58
N ALA A 25 4.09 -2.99 -11.86
CA ALA A 25 2.72 -2.76 -11.40
C ALA A 25 2.51 -2.82 -9.87
N CYS A 26 3.55 -2.60 -9.05
CA CYS A 26 3.40 -2.63 -7.60
C CYS A 26 2.35 -1.64 -7.06
N GLY A 27 2.16 -0.50 -7.73
CA GLY A 27 1.13 0.49 -7.40
C GLY A 27 -0.31 0.02 -7.65
N ALA A 28 -0.52 -1.03 -8.45
CA ALA A 28 -1.83 -1.64 -8.67
C ALA A 28 -2.02 -2.91 -7.84
N MET A 29 -0.94 -3.66 -7.61
CA MET A 29 -1.00 -5.00 -6.98
C MET A 29 -0.98 -4.97 -5.45
N VAL A 30 -0.23 -4.04 -4.86
CA VAL A 30 0.05 -4.02 -3.42
C VAL A 30 -0.94 -3.17 -2.62
N PRO A 31 -1.28 -1.93 -3.04
CA PRO A 31 -2.07 -1.05 -2.20
C PRO A 31 -3.57 -1.27 -2.35
N PHE A 32 -4.24 -1.46 -1.22
CA PHE A 32 -5.70 -1.38 -1.11
C PHE A 32 -6.06 -0.24 -0.16
N VAL A 33 -6.77 0.77 -0.67
CA VAL A 33 -7.11 1.98 0.09
C VAL A 33 -8.61 2.21 0.07
N GLY A 34 -9.21 2.21 1.26
CA GLY A 34 -10.57 2.67 1.51
C GLY A 34 -10.58 4.09 2.07
N ARG A 35 -11.74 4.54 2.56
CA ARG A 35 -11.91 5.88 3.13
C ARG A 35 -11.01 6.14 4.35
N ASP A 36 -10.83 5.13 5.20
CA ASP A 36 -10.17 5.20 6.50
C ASP A 36 -9.29 3.98 6.81
N VAL A 37 -9.13 3.08 5.84
CA VAL A 37 -8.35 1.84 5.92
C VAL A 37 -7.34 1.79 4.77
N ALA A 38 -6.11 1.37 5.06
CA ALA A 38 -5.08 1.11 4.05
C ALA A 38 -4.36 -0.20 4.36
N ILE A 39 -4.19 -1.06 3.35
CA ILE A 39 -3.55 -2.38 3.45
C ILE A 39 -2.46 -2.49 2.38
N ALA A 40 -1.29 -2.98 2.78
CA ALA A 40 -0.19 -3.34 1.90
C ALA A 40 -0.03 -4.87 1.85
N SER A 41 -0.78 -5.55 0.97
CA SER A 41 -0.60 -6.99 0.78
C SER A 41 0.54 -7.23 -0.20
N GLN A 42 1.60 -7.91 0.25
CA GLN A 42 2.81 -8.10 -0.55
C GLN A 42 3.39 -9.50 -0.33
N ALA A 43 3.77 -10.12 -1.44
CA ALA A 43 4.57 -11.33 -1.61
C ALA A 43 4.51 -11.67 -3.10
N PHE A 44 4.71 -12.93 -3.48
CA PHE A 44 4.22 -13.42 -4.76
C PHE A 44 2.69 -13.44 -4.73
N CYS A 45 2.07 -12.47 -5.40
CA CYS A 45 0.62 -12.40 -5.54
C CYS A 45 0.14 -13.56 -6.43
N ASN A 46 -0.91 -14.25 -6.00
CA ASN A 46 -1.70 -15.08 -6.90
C ASN A 46 -2.53 -14.11 -7.77
N PRO A 47 -2.42 -14.16 -9.12
CA PRO A 47 -3.18 -13.28 -10.00
C PRO A 47 -4.70 -13.46 -9.86
#